data_AF-A0A2D1SUW9-F1
#
_entry.id   AF-A0A2D1SUW9-F1
#
_cell.length_a   1.000
_cell.length_b   1.000
_cell.length_c   1.000
_cell.angle_alpha   90.00
_cell.angle_beta   90.00
_cell.angle_gamma   90.00
#
_symmetry.space_group_name_H-M   'P 1'
#
loop_
_entity.id
_entity.type
_entity.pdbx_description
1 polymer ?
#
loop_
_entity_poly.entity_id
_entity_poly.type
_entity_poly.pdbx_seq_one_letter_code
_entity_poly.pdbx_strand_id
1 'polypeptide(L)'
;MKKMLIIFILSLVLITSIQTTIVSSVVPTQDSEELRLQDMLMNMLTPYIENDLRNYYYPKIVKDFSPSVAPWKIEVLETRRINGFRGFQLQITFDIEPTDGGQWIPIGKDRMTYEISSGPEVKLVNHTHLKTYKYPPE
;
A
#
# COMPACT_ATOMS: atom_id res chain seq x y z
N MET A 1 7.66 -56.11 27.45
CA MET A 1 8.19 -54.85 26.90
C MET A 1 7.58 -54.49 25.54
N LYS A 2 7.47 -55.43 24.58
CA LYS A 2 6.89 -55.18 23.23
C LYS A 2 5.46 -54.58 23.24
N LYS A 3 4.58 -55.02 24.16
CA LYS A 3 3.21 -54.50 24.31
C LYS A 3 3.17 -53.04 24.82
N MET A 4 4.07 -52.67 25.73
CA MET A 4 4.21 -51.29 26.23
C MET A 4 4.72 -50.35 25.13
N LEU A 5 5.65 -50.82 24.29
CA LEU A 5 6.16 -50.06 23.15
C LEU A 5 5.05 -49.76 22.12
N ILE A 6 4.19 -50.74 21.85
CA ILE A 6 3.06 -50.57 20.91
C ILE A 6 2.05 -49.55 21.44
N ILE A 7 1.73 -49.59 22.73
CA ILE A 7 0.81 -48.62 23.37
C ILE A 7 1.40 -47.19 23.31
N PHE A 8 2.71 -47.06 23.56
CA PHE A 8 3.40 -45.78 23.50
C PHE A 8 3.39 -45.19 22.08
N ILE A 9 3.67 -46.01 21.06
CA ILE A 9 3.60 -45.59 19.65
C ILE A 9 2.17 -45.20 19.27
N LEU A 10 1.16 -45.96 19.73
CA LEU A 10 -0.25 -45.63 19.45
C LEU A 10 -0.66 -44.29 20.08
N SER A 11 -0.19 -44.00 21.31
CA SER A 11 -0.46 -42.72 21.96
C SER A 11 0.22 -41.55 21.24
N LEU A 12 1.42 -41.75 20.70
CA LEU A 12 2.16 -40.71 19.99
C LEU A 12 1.46 -40.33 18.67
N VAL A 13 0.90 -41.32 17.96
CA VAL A 13 0.10 -41.11 16.74
C VAL A 13 -1.22 -40.41 17.05
N LEU A 14 -1.87 -40.71 18.19
CA LEU A 14 -3.08 -39.99 18.60
C LEU A 14 -2.81 -38.51 18.92
N ILE A 15 -1.67 -38.20 19.56
CA ILE A 15 -1.32 -36.81 19.94
C ILE A 15 -1.05 -35.95 18.69
N THR A 16 -0.40 -36.50 17.65
CA THR A 16 -0.17 -35.77 16.40
C THR A 16 -1.44 -35.57 15.56
N SER A 17 -2.48 -36.38 15.80
CA SER A 17 -3.75 -36.32 15.05
C SER A 17 -4.71 -35.23 15.55
N ILE A 18 -4.46 -34.67 16.75
CA ILE A 18 -5.32 -33.65 17.38
C ILE A 18 -4.85 -32.21 17.06
N GLN A 19 -3.73 -32.05 16.34
CA GLN A 19 -3.35 -30.75 15.79
C GLN A 19 -4.14 -30.45 14.50
N THR A 20 -5.47 -30.46 14.59
CA THR A 20 -6.28 -29.67 13.67
C THR A 20 -6.01 -28.21 14.02
N THR A 21 -5.04 -27.60 13.32
CA THR A 21 -5.06 -26.15 13.15
C THR A 21 -6.45 -25.82 12.65
N ILE A 22 -7.27 -25.20 13.50
CA ILE A 22 -8.42 -24.42 13.06
C ILE A 22 -7.80 -23.27 12.28
N VAL A 23 -7.40 -23.54 11.04
CA VAL A 23 -7.31 -22.52 10.02
C VAL A 23 -8.76 -22.15 9.85
N SER A 24 -9.20 -21.17 10.65
CA SER A 24 -10.38 -20.38 10.33
C SER A 24 -10.26 -20.15 8.84
N SER A 25 -11.18 -20.69 8.06
CA SER A 25 -11.30 -20.31 6.67
C SER A 25 -11.68 -18.84 6.73
N VAL A 26 -10.67 -17.98 6.85
CA VAL A 26 -10.80 -16.55 6.68
C VAL A 26 -11.19 -16.45 5.22
N VAL A 27 -12.50 -16.48 4.98
CA VAL A 27 -13.06 -15.92 3.76
C VAL A 27 -12.36 -14.58 3.67
N PRO A 28 -11.57 -14.31 2.62
CA PRO A 28 -10.94 -13.01 2.47
C PRO A 28 -12.09 -12.02 2.47
N THR A 29 -12.30 -11.33 3.58
CA THR A 29 -13.29 -10.27 3.64
C THR A 29 -12.75 -9.22 2.70
N GLN A 30 -13.47 -8.97 1.59
CA GLN A 30 -13.10 -7.93 0.64
C GLN A 30 -12.86 -6.58 1.32
N ASP A 31 -13.44 -6.38 2.51
CA ASP A 31 -13.34 -5.18 3.33
C ASP A 31 -12.67 -5.45 4.70
N SER A 32 -11.38 -5.75 4.71
CA SER A 32 -10.62 -5.98 5.95
C SER A 32 -10.38 -4.66 6.72
N GLU A 33 -10.13 -4.76 8.03
CA GLU A 33 -9.76 -3.58 8.84
C GLU A 33 -8.48 -2.91 8.31
N GLU A 34 -7.50 -3.71 7.88
CA GLU A 34 -6.25 -3.23 7.30
C GLU A 34 -6.50 -2.43 6.01
N LEU A 35 -7.38 -2.92 5.13
CA LEU A 35 -7.74 -2.23 3.91
C LEU A 35 -8.44 -0.89 4.22
N ARG A 36 -9.40 -0.87 5.14
CA ARG A 36 -10.06 0.37 5.56
C ARG A 36 -9.09 1.39 6.15
N LEU A 37 -8.14 0.96 6.96
CA LEU A 37 -7.09 1.83 7.51
C LEU A 37 -6.18 2.37 6.40
N GLN A 38 -5.82 1.54 5.41
CA GLN A 38 -5.06 1.98 4.24
C GLN A 38 -5.85 2.99 3.41
N ASP A 39 -7.14 2.77 3.15
CA ASP A 39 -7.99 3.68 2.40
C ASP A 39 -8.19 5.02 3.13
N MET A 40 -8.39 4.99 4.45
CA MET A 40 -8.40 6.21 5.27
C MET A 40 -7.09 6.98 5.16
N LEU A 41 -5.94 6.28 5.19
CA LEU A 41 -4.64 6.91 5.01
C LEU A 41 -4.49 7.52 3.61
N MET A 42 -4.88 6.80 2.55
CA MET A 42 -4.81 7.30 1.18
C MET A 42 -5.70 8.52 0.99
N ASN A 43 -6.90 8.53 1.56
CA ASN A 43 -7.79 9.70 1.54
C ASN A 43 -7.13 10.94 2.19
N MET A 44 -6.42 10.76 3.30
CA MET A 44 -5.70 11.86 3.96
C MET A 44 -4.48 12.35 3.15
N LEU A 45 -3.79 11.46 2.45
CA LEU A 45 -2.59 11.81 1.66
C LEU A 45 -2.91 12.40 0.28
N THR A 46 -4.07 12.07 -0.29
CA THR A 46 -4.45 12.45 -1.66
C THR A 46 -4.26 13.94 -1.97
N PRO A 47 -4.67 14.90 -1.11
CA PRO A 47 -4.49 16.33 -1.40
C PRO A 47 -3.01 16.73 -1.56
N TYR A 48 -2.10 16.12 -0.78
CA TYR A 48 -0.66 16.37 -0.87
C TYR A 48 -0.09 15.77 -2.16
N ILE A 49 -0.50 14.55 -2.47
CA ILE A 49 -0.10 13.83 -3.69
C ILE A 49 -0.51 14.61 -4.94
N GLU A 50 -1.77 15.04 -5.02
CA GLU A 50 -2.27 15.81 -6.16
C GLU A 50 -1.57 17.16 -6.31
N ASN A 51 -1.28 17.84 -5.19
CA ASN A 51 -0.53 19.09 -5.22
C ASN A 51 0.88 18.90 -5.80
N ASP A 52 1.59 17.88 -5.34
CA ASP A 52 2.97 17.63 -5.77
C ASP A 52 3.03 17.13 -7.21
N LEU A 53 2.09 16.28 -7.63
CA LEU A 53 1.96 15.86 -9.03
C LEU A 53 1.60 17.04 -9.94
N ARG A 54 0.70 17.93 -9.53
CA ARG A 54 0.37 19.15 -10.28
C ARG A 54 1.61 20.00 -10.50
N ASN A 55 2.41 20.23 -9.46
CA ASN A 55 3.64 21.01 -9.55
C ASN A 55 4.71 20.36 -10.45
N TYR A 56 4.72 19.03 -10.54
CA TYR A 56 5.65 18.30 -11.38
C TYR A 56 5.23 18.26 -12.86
N TYR A 57 3.99 17.88 -13.12
CA TYR A 57 3.46 17.65 -14.46
C TYR A 57 3.01 18.95 -15.15
N TYR A 58 2.45 19.91 -14.42
CA TYR A 58 1.99 21.17 -15.00
C TYR A 58 3.04 22.28 -14.82
N PRO A 59 3.36 23.08 -15.85
CA PRO A 59 2.98 22.94 -17.26
C PRO A 59 4.00 22.11 -18.08
N LYS A 60 4.92 21.40 -17.42
CA LYS A 60 6.13 20.84 -18.06
C LYS A 60 5.87 19.60 -18.92
N ILE A 61 4.97 18.73 -18.47
CA ILE A 61 4.61 17.45 -19.12
C ILE A 61 3.24 17.57 -19.78
N VAL A 62 2.28 18.17 -19.08
CA VAL A 62 0.92 18.41 -19.57
C VAL A 62 0.60 19.91 -19.47
N LYS A 63 -0.09 20.44 -20.47
CA LYS A 63 -0.39 21.88 -20.58
C LYS A 63 -1.87 22.21 -20.41
N ASP A 64 -2.75 21.26 -20.71
CA ASP A 64 -4.17 21.54 -20.89
C ASP A 64 -5.04 21.03 -19.74
N PHE A 65 -4.45 20.27 -18.80
CA PHE A 65 -5.15 19.71 -17.65
C PHE A 65 -4.23 19.56 -16.43
N SER A 66 -4.84 19.41 -15.24
CA SER A 66 -4.14 19.06 -14.01
C SER A 66 -4.22 17.55 -13.81
N PRO A 67 -3.12 16.87 -13.44
CA PRO A 67 -3.19 15.47 -13.05
C PRO A 67 -4.16 15.26 -11.87
N SER A 68 -4.82 14.11 -11.87
CA SER A 68 -5.57 13.60 -10.72
C SER A 68 -5.17 12.15 -10.44
N VAL A 69 -5.55 11.63 -9.29
CA VAL A 69 -5.20 10.28 -8.85
C VAL A 69 -6.40 9.53 -8.34
N ALA A 70 -6.42 8.22 -8.54
CA ALA A 70 -7.37 7.32 -7.91
C ALA A 70 -6.70 6.71 -6.67
N PRO A 71 -7.11 7.10 -5.43
CA PRO A 71 -6.41 6.68 -4.21
C PRO A 71 -6.34 5.15 -4.03
N TRP A 72 -7.38 4.43 -4.45
CA TRP A 72 -7.46 2.96 -4.41
C TRP A 72 -6.58 2.25 -5.46
N LYS A 73 -5.95 2.98 -6.39
CA LYS A 73 -4.99 2.42 -7.36
C LYS A 73 -3.53 2.62 -6.94
N ILE A 74 -3.28 3.24 -5.80
CA ILE A 74 -1.91 3.48 -5.30
C ILE A 74 -1.34 2.17 -4.77
N GLU A 75 -0.17 1.79 -5.29
CA GLU A 75 0.54 0.57 -4.88
C GLU A 75 1.56 0.91 -3.80
N VAL A 76 1.24 0.59 -2.54
CA VAL A 76 2.18 0.80 -1.43
C VAL A 76 3.30 -0.23 -1.50
N LEU A 77 4.54 0.27 -1.59
CA LEU A 77 5.75 -0.57 -1.70
C LEU A 77 6.38 -0.83 -0.34
N GLU A 78 6.46 0.20 0.50
CA GLU A 78 7.12 0.10 1.80
C GLU A 78 6.49 1.09 2.78
N THR A 79 6.36 0.66 4.04
CA THR A 79 6.15 1.57 5.18
C THR A 79 7.20 1.28 6.24
N ARG A 80 7.73 2.34 6.87
CA ARG A 80 8.71 2.19 7.96
C ARG A 80 8.60 3.31 8.98
N ARG A 81 9.08 3.03 10.21
CA ARG A 81 9.28 4.06 11.24
C ARG A 81 10.69 4.60 11.13
N ILE A 82 10.83 5.91 11.28
CA ILE A 82 12.13 6.60 11.21
C ILE A 82 12.76 6.76 12.60
N ASN A 83 11.93 6.94 13.63
CA ASN A 83 12.36 7.17 15.01
C ASN A 83 12.13 5.96 15.95
N GLY A 84 12.11 4.74 15.40
CA GLY A 84 12.08 3.50 16.18
C GLY A 84 10.70 3.05 16.66
N PHE A 85 10.67 2.08 17.57
CA PHE A 85 9.44 1.44 18.04
C PHE A 85 8.49 2.44 18.68
N ARG A 86 7.21 2.41 18.27
CA ARG A 86 6.14 3.33 18.73
C ARG A 86 6.38 4.82 18.46
N GLY A 87 7.41 5.17 17.69
CA GLY A 87 7.61 6.53 17.21
C GLY A 87 6.61 6.90 16.11
N PHE A 88 6.15 8.16 16.13
CA PHE A 88 5.15 8.70 15.19
C PHE A 88 5.79 9.52 14.07
N GLN A 89 6.98 9.13 13.62
CA GLN A 89 7.55 9.60 12.35
C GLN A 89 7.68 8.39 11.44
N LEU A 90 6.87 8.36 10.39
CA LEU A 90 6.76 7.25 9.47
C LEU A 90 7.09 7.72 8.06
N GLN A 91 7.63 6.81 7.25
CA GLN A 91 7.70 6.99 5.81
C GLN A 91 6.85 5.95 5.11
N ILE A 92 6.22 6.39 4.03
CA ILE A 92 5.50 5.55 3.08
C ILE A 92 6.08 5.79 1.69
N THR A 93 6.41 4.71 1.00
CA THR A 93 6.81 4.73 -0.41
C THR A 93 5.78 3.99 -1.23
N PHE A 94 5.33 4.59 -2.32
CA PHE A 94 4.35 3.98 -3.22
C PHE A 94 4.65 4.33 -4.69
N ASP A 95 4.13 3.48 -5.57
CA ASP A 95 4.02 3.77 -7.00
C ASP A 95 2.60 4.29 -7.29
N ILE A 96 2.51 5.26 -8.19
CA ILE A 96 1.25 5.90 -8.58
C ILE A 96 1.22 6.19 -10.07
N GLU A 97 0.04 6.02 -10.67
CA GLU A 97 -0.23 6.41 -12.06
C GLU A 97 -1.23 7.58 -12.08
N PRO A 98 -0.74 8.84 -12.21
CA PRO A 98 -1.64 9.97 -12.40
C PRO A 98 -2.44 9.82 -13.69
N THR A 99 -3.63 10.42 -13.69
CA THR A 99 -4.53 10.50 -14.84
C THR A 99 -4.78 11.94 -15.26
N ASP A 100 -5.47 12.12 -16.38
CA ASP A 100 -5.99 13.41 -16.87
C ASP A 100 -7.11 14.02 -16.01
N GLY A 101 -7.62 13.30 -15.00
CA GLY A 101 -8.73 13.73 -14.14
C GLY A 101 -10.11 13.76 -14.82
N GLY A 102 -10.18 13.69 -16.16
CA GLY A 102 -11.42 13.63 -16.92
C GLY A 102 -11.80 12.20 -17.27
N GLN A 103 -11.12 11.63 -18.27
CA GLN A 103 -11.39 10.28 -18.78
C GLN A 103 -10.65 9.18 -17.99
N TRP A 104 -9.88 9.57 -16.97
CA TRP A 104 -9.04 8.68 -16.17
C TRP A 104 -7.96 7.95 -17.01
N ILE A 105 -7.46 8.62 -18.05
CA ILE A 105 -6.38 8.12 -18.90
C ILE A 105 -5.07 8.30 -18.14
N PRO A 106 -4.28 7.24 -17.91
CA PRO A 106 -3.01 7.35 -17.21
C PRO A 106 -1.99 8.08 -18.08
N ILE A 107 -1.30 9.06 -17.50
CA ILE A 107 -0.36 9.95 -18.21
C ILE A 107 1.10 9.66 -17.88
N GLY A 108 1.34 8.90 -16.81
CA GLY A 108 2.68 8.50 -16.41
C GLY A 108 2.64 7.57 -15.21
N LYS A 109 3.83 7.27 -14.71
CA LYS A 109 4.06 6.50 -13.49
C LYS A 109 5.16 7.16 -12.68
N ASP A 110 4.91 7.31 -11.39
CA ASP A 110 5.81 7.97 -10.45
C ASP A 110 6.00 7.09 -9.22
N ARG A 111 7.17 7.23 -8.59
CA ARG A 111 7.48 6.71 -7.27
C ARG A 111 7.64 7.88 -6.32
N MET A 112 6.86 7.89 -5.25
CA MET A 112 6.91 8.96 -4.25
C MET A 112 7.16 8.36 -2.87
N THR A 113 7.95 9.06 -2.07
CA THR A 113 8.14 8.77 -0.66
C THR A 113 7.68 9.97 0.15
N TYR A 114 6.74 9.74 1.06
CA TYR A 114 6.27 10.74 2.00
C TYR A 114 6.73 10.40 3.40
N GLU A 115 7.05 11.43 4.18
CA GLU A 115 7.19 11.37 5.62
C GLU A 115 5.93 11.94 6.27
N ILE A 116 5.42 11.24 7.28
CA ILE A 116 4.18 11.54 7.99
C ILE A 116 4.50 11.56 9.48
N SER A 117 4.17 12.66 10.15
CA SER A 117 4.40 12.80 11.58
C SER A 117 3.15 13.20 12.37
N SER A 118 3.18 13.08 13.70
CA SER A 118 2.12 13.56 14.60
C SER A 118 2.01 15.10 14.67
N GLY A 119 2.80 15.85 13.89
CA GLY A 119 2.70 17.31 13.73
C GLY A 119 1.98 17.71 12.43
N PRO A 120 2.06 18.96 11.97
CA PRO A 120 1.40 19.41 10.73
C PRO A 120 2.05 18.87 9.44
N GLU A 121 3.07 18.02 9.54
CA GLU A 121 3.95 17.69 8.42
C GLU A 121 3.57 16.35 7.78
N VAL A 122 2.90 16.45 6.63
CA VAL A 122 3.01 15.49 5.53
C VAL A 122 3.99 16.10 4.54
N LYS A 123 5.13 15.44 4.32
CA LYS A 123 6.23 15.98 3.53
C LYS A 123 6.66 14.99 2.46
N LEU A 124 6.71 15.44 1.21
CA LEU A 124 7.37 14.72 0.13
C LEU A 124 8.90 14.74 0.36
N VAL A 125 9.48 13.56 0.58
CA VAL A 125 10.94 13.43 0.78
C VAL A 125 11.67 12.99 -0.48
N ASN A 126 10.98 12.28 -1.39
CA ASN A 126 11.53 11.89 -2.68
C ASN A 126 10.42 11.72 -3.74
N HIS A 127 10.71 12.15 -4.96
CA HIS A 127 9.84 11.95 -6.13
C HIS A 127 10.70 11.55 -7.32
N THR A 128 10.45 10.36 -7.85
CA THR A 128 11.09 9.83 -9.04
C THR A 128 10.04 9.53 -10.10
N HIS A 129 10.11 10.22 -11.23
CA HIS A 129 9.30 9.91 -12.39
C HIS A 129 9.84 8.67 -13.08
N LEU A 130 9.02 7.63 -13.21
CA LEU A 130 9.42 6.34 -13.76
C LEU A 130 9.14 6.24 -15.25
N LYS A 131 8.00 6.80 -15.71
CA LYS A 131 7.58 6.68 -17.10
C LYS A 131 6.55 7.75 -17.48
N THR A 132 6.66 8.28 -18.69
CA THR A 132 5.60 9.06 -19.33
C THR A 132 4.82 8.17 -20.30
N TYR A 133 3.49 8.22 -20.27
CA TYR A 133 2.63 7.48 -21.19
C TYR A 133 2.23 8.35 -22.36
N LYS A 134 1.99 7.74 -23.52
CA LYS A 134 1.48 8.46 -24.69
C LYS A 134 0.04 8.84 -24.43
N TYR A 135 -0.22 10.14 -24.39
CA TYR A 135 -1.59 10.65 -24.35
C TYR A 135 -2.23 10.53 -25.74
N PRO A 136 -3.48 10.07 -25.86
CA PRO A 136 -4.17 10.00 -27.15
C PRO A 136 -4.23 11.38 -27.80
N PRO A 137 -3.99 11.49 -29.12
CA PRO A 137 -4.30 12.72 -29.84
C PRO A 137 -5.83 12.95 -29.81
N GLU A 138 -6.24 14.22 -29.83
CA GLU A 138 -7.65 14.63 -30.00
C GLU A 138 -8.26 14.12 -31.31
#